data_AF-A0A354CQY7-F1
#
_entry.id   AF-A0A354CQY7-F1
#
_cell.length_a   1.000
_cell.length_b   1.000
_cell.length_c   1.000
_cell.angle_alpha   90.00
_cell.angle_beta   90.00
_cell.angle_gamma   90.00
#
_symmetry.space_group_name_H-M   'P 1'
#
loop_
_entity.id
_entity.type
_entity.pdbx_description
1 polymer ?
#
loop_
_entity_poly.entity_id
_entity_poly.type
_entity_poly.pdbx_seq_one_letter_code
_entity_poly.pdbx_strand_id
1 'polypeptide(L)'
;MKMKKILALAAASLTAAALAVSACAEPAGLDIKLNNWAHRNSLNMSKAYYQVDEEEMDAVPGFKANDVEITGDGQYTVGVEFDTFTAKDGEDAFWRVLKLETGIVAEGHEDVKITIDKLTVDGKEVEGAKSAVQMNSKPEASDDYDDQTLLDYKTEYIVVELFNEWNPDSKYIASSDYGRKVEVTFTVTGLKAAEGEAPSGDATEAPAGTTGAQGDVNKPSTDKGQPNTGVEGVAVVAGLAVLATGAVVIAKKRK
;
A
#
# COMPACT_ATOMS: atom_id res chain seq x y z
N MET A 1 -10.56 -26.13 -46.12
CA MET A 1 -10.04 -26.32 -44.75
C MET A 1 -8.59 -25.83 -44.74
N LYS A 2 -8.10 -24.89 -43.92
CA LYS A 2 -8.57 -24.25 -42.70
C LYS A 2 -8.05 -22.79 -42.71
N MET A 3 -8.92 -21.81 -42.44
CA MET A 3 -8.51 -20.43 -42.11
C MET A 3 -7.94 -20.42 -40.69
N LYS A 4 -6.71 -19.92 -40.50
CA LYS A 4 -6.18 -19.61 -39.16
C LYS A 4 -6.25 -18.09 -38.97
N LYS A 5 -7.23 -17.64 -38.18
CA LYS A 5 -7.32 -16.27 -37.68
C LYS A 5 -6.22 -16.10 -36.62
N ILE A 6 -5.28 -15.19 -36.84
CA ILE A 6 -4.33 -14.75 -35.80
C ILE A 6 -5.00 -13.54 -35.12
N LEU A 7 -5.43 -13.71 -33.87
CA LEU A 7 -5.87 -12.60 -33.02
C LEU A 7 -4.65 -11.74 -32.71
N ALA A 8 -4.72 -10.45 -33.02
CA ALA A 8 -3.82 -9.45 -32.47
C ALA A 8 -4.21 -9.21 -31.01
N LEU A 9 -3.37 -9.63 -30.07
CA LEU A 9 -3.43 -9.18 -28.68
C LEU A 9 -2.83 -7.77 -28.64
N ALA A 10 -3.64 -6.77 -28.30
CA ALA A 10 -3.14 -5.45 -27.97
C ALA A 10 -2.43 -5.53 -26.61
N ALA A 11 -1.10 -5.44 -26.63
CA ALA A 11 -0.31 -5.20 -25.43
C ALA A 11 -0.47 -3.72 -25.06
N ALA A 12 -1.25 -3.42 -24.03
CA ALA A 12 -1.25 -2.11 -23.41
C ALA A 12 0.04 -1.96 -22.61
N SER A 13 1.00 -1.20 -23.14
CA SER A 13 2.19 -0.78 -22.42
C SER A 13 1.79 0.24 -21.36
N LEU A 14 1.86 -0.13 -20.08
CA LEU A 14 1.85 0.84 -18.99
C LEU A 14 3.20 1.57 -19.02
N THR A 15 3.20 2.79 -19.53
CA THR A 15 4.32 3.72 -19.37
C THR A 15 4.41 4.11 -17.90
N ALA A 16 5.49 3.70 -17.25
CA ALA A 16 5.89 4.19 -15.93
C ALA A 16 6.12 5.70 -16.01
N ALA A 17 5.24 6.48 -15.36
CA ALA A 17 5.50 7.88 -15.09
C ALA A 17 6.46 7.98 -13.89
N ALA A 18 7.49 8.80 -14.04
CA ALA A 18 8.56 9.00 -13.08
C ALA A 18 8.04 9.55 -11.74
N LEU A 19 8.69 9.10 -10.66
CA LEU A 19 8.49 9.47 -9.26
C LEU A 19 8.45 10.99 -9.07
N ALA A 20 7.25 11.55 -8.95
CA ALA A 20 7.02 12.61 -7.99
C ALA A 20 6.91 11.90 -6.63
N VAL A 21 7.79 12.21 -5.68
CA VAL A 21 7.53 11.89 -4.27
C VAL A 21 6.31 12.73 -3.92
N SER A 22 5.13 12.08 -3.94
CA SER A 22 3.86 12.72 -3.65
C SER A 22 3.89 13.16 -2.19
N ALA A 23 3.66 14.44 -1.92
CA ALA A 23 3.55 14.97 -0.57
C ALA A 23 2.26 14.48 0.16
N CYS A 24 1.55 13.48 -0.37
CA CYS A 24 0.38 12.84 0.24
C CYS A 24 0.52 11.31 0.36
N ALA A 25 1.73 10.77 0.48
CA ALA A 25 1.93 9.34 0.73
C ALA A 25 1.40 8.96 2.12
N GLU A 26 0.14 8.51 2.19
CA GLU A 26 -0.52 8.10 3.43
C GLU A 26 -0.51 6.57 3.56
N PRO A 27 -0.04 5.99 4.68
CA PRO A 27 -0.01 4.54 4.84
C PRO A 27 -1.42 3.95 4.86
N ALA A 28 -1.59 2.74 4.34
CA ALA A 28 -2.83 1.99 4.46
C ALA A 28 -2.54 0.50 4.65
N GLY A 29 -3.33 -0.15 5.48
CA GLY A 29 -3.14 -1.55 5.84
C GLY A 29 -4.29 -2.11 6.66
N LEU A 30 -4.11 -3.33 7.16
CA LEU A 30 -5.13 -4.01 7.97
C LEU A 30 -4.74 -4.04 9.45
N ASP A 31 -5.67 -3.58 10.28
CA ASP A 31 -5.72 -3.80 11.73
C ASP A 31 -6.57 -5.05 11.98
N ILE A 32 -6.03 -5.96 12.80
CA ILE A 32 -6.68 -7.23 13.15
C ILE A 32 -6.66 -7.46 14.65
N LYS A 33 -7.76 -8.03 15.16
CA LYS A 33 -7.85 -8.59 16.51
C LYS A 33 -8.60 -9.91 16.45
N LEU A 34 -8.02 -10.97 17.00
CA LEU A 34 -8.57 -12.32 16.97
C LEU A 34 -9.24 -12.70 18.29
N ASN A 35 -9.98 -13.81 18.27
CA ASN A 35 -10.67 -14.37 19.44
C ASN A 35 -9.73 -14.69 20.60
N ASN A 36 -8.49 -15.06 20.29
CA ASN A 36 -7.46 -15.44 21.24
C ASN A 36 -6.54 -14.26 21.63
N TRP A 37 -7.02 -13.03 21.42
CA TRP A 37 -6.33 -11.77 21.72
C TRP A 37 -5.04 -11.50 20.96
N ALA A 38 -4.73 -12.30 19.94
CA ALA A 38 -3.73 -11.92 18.96
C ALA A 38 -4.16 -10.66 18.22
N HIS A 39 -3.25 -9.72 18.04
CA HIS A 39 -3.58 -8.43 17.49
C HIS A 39 -2.43 -7.73 16.78
N ARG A 40 -2.83 -6.94 15.78
CA ARG A 40 -2.09 -5.81 15.22
C ARG A 40 -3.04 -4.62 15.30
N ASN A 41 -2.97 -3.88 16.40
CA ASN A 41 -3.97 -2.87 16.77
C ASN A 41 -3.91 -1.58 15.93
N SER A 42 -2.83 -1.36 15.19
CA SER A 42 -2.71 -0.24 14.25
C SER A 42 -1.57 -0.46 13.25
N LEU A 43 -1.49 0.42 12.24
CA LEU A 43 -0.37 0.47 11.30
C LEU A 43 0.98 0.78 11.98
N ASN A 44 0.99 1.32 13.20
CA ASN A 44 2.21 1.51 14.00
C ASN A 44 2.86 0.20 14.43
N MET A 45 2.26 -0.95 14.13
CA MET A 45 2.83 -2.27 14.39
C MET A 45 3.12 -2.97 13.06
N SER A 46 4.38 -3.28 12.75
CA SER A 46 4.75 -4.09 11.57
C SER A 46 4.46 -5.59 11.75
N LYS A 47 4.18 -6.01 12.98
CA LYS A 47 3.85 -7.39 13.36
C LYS A 47 2.57 -7.43 14.19
N ALA A 48 1.93 -8.60 14.19
CA ALA A 48 0.93 -8.94 15.19
C ALA A 48 1.58 -9.68 16.37
N TYR A 49 1.00 -9.55 17.57
CA TYR A 49 1.46 -10.22 18.78
C TYR A 49 0.29 -10.91 19.49
N TYR A 50 0.59 -11.93 20.29
CA TYR A 50 -0.39 -12.65 21.11
C TYR A 50 0.19 -12.99 22.48
N GLN A 51 -0.68 -13.15 23.46
CA GLN A 51 -0.29 -13.60 24.81
C GLN A 51 0.01 -15.10 24.80
N VAL A 52 1.22 -15.46 25.22
CA VAL A 52 1.60 -16.85 25.48
C VAL A 52 1.15 -17.24 26.89
N ASP A 53 1.37 -16.34 27.86
CA ASP A 53 0.88 -16.46 29.24
C ASP A 53 0.52 -15.08 29.84
N GLU A 54 0.49 -14.94 31.18
CA GLU A 54 0.15 -13.68 31.86
C GLU A 54 1.19 -12.57 31.71
N GLU A 55 2.45 -12.93 31.48
CA GLU A 55 3.59 -12.00 31.46
C GLU A 55 4.34 -12.00 30.12
N GLU A 56 4.08 -12.99 29.26
CA GLU A 56 4.79 -13.22 28.00
C GLU A 56 3.90 -12.96 26.76
N MET A 57 4.47 -12.21 25.82
CA MET A 57 3.91 -11.93 24.49
C MET A 57 4.88 -12.44 23.42
N ASP A 58 4.34 -13.10 22.40
CA ASP A 58 5.11 -13.52 21.23
C ASP A 58 4.55 -12.91 19.94
N ALA A 59 5.42 -12.80 18.93
CA ALA A 59 5.00 -12.42 17.59
C ALA A 59 4.19 -13.55 16.95
N VAL A 60 3.07 -13.21 16.30
CA VAL A 60 2.24 -14.16 15.56
C VAL A 60 3.09 -14.87 14.50
N PRO A 61 3.14 -16.22 14.50
CA PRO A 61 3.95 -16.97 13.54
C PRO A 61 3.54 -16.70 12.10
N GLY A 62 4.53 -16.55 11.22
CA GLY A 62 4.30 -16.35 9.78
C GLY A 62 3.67 -15.00 9.42
N PHE A 63 3.46 -14.08 10.38
CA PHE A 63 2.78 -12.82 10.13
C PHE A 63 3.50 -11.99 9.06
N LYS A 64 2.73 -11.57 8.05
CA LYS A 64 3.13 -10.66 6.99
C LYS A 64 2.02 -9.64 6.80
N ALA A 65 2.39 -8.37 6.75
CA ALA A 65 1.52 -7.30 6.29
C ALA A 65 1.97 -6.86 4.88
N ASN A 66 0.99 -6.64 4.00
CA ASN A 66 1.15 -5.93 2.75
C ASN A 66 0.46 -4.58 2.90
N ASP A 67 1.16 -3.64 3.53
CA ASP A 67 0.72 -2.26 3.63
C ASP A 67 1.18 -1.48 2.40
N VAL A 68 0.46 -0.42 2.04
CA VAL A 68 0.74 0.41 0.87
C VAL A 68 0.76 1.89 1.23
N GLU A 69 1.33 2.70 0.36
CA GLU A 69 1.20 4.15 0.41
C GLU A 69 0.10 4.58 -0.58
N ILE A 70 -0.93 5.23 -0.07
CA ILE A 70 -1.92 5.94 -0.87
C ILE A 70 -1.26 7.23 -1.33
N THR A 71 -1.16 7.44 -2.64
CA THR A 71 -0.46 8.60 -3.23
C THR A 71 -1.39 9.54 -4.00
N GLY A 72 -2.69 9.23 -4.01
CA GLY A 72 -3.73 9.96 -4.74
C GLY A 72 -5.00 9.11 -4.91
N ASP A 73 -5.91 9.59 -5.75
CA ASP A 73 -7.07 8.80 -6.17
C ASP A 73 -6.62 7.56 -6.96
N GLY A 74 -7.27 6.43 -6.70
CA GLY A 74 -6.92 5.17 -7.36
C GLY A 74 -7.34 3.94 -6.60
N GLN A 75 -7.02 2.79 -7.19
CA GLN A 75 -7.25 1.48 -6.58
C GLN A 75 -5.97 0.98 -5.91
N TYR A 76 -6.13 0.47 -4.70
CA TYR A 76 -5.07 -0.03 -3.83
C TYR A 76 -5.44 -1.42 -3.34
N THR A 77 -4.44 -2.21 -2.92
CA THR A 77 -4.69 -3.53 -2.31
C THR A 77 -3.75 -3.74 -1.15
N VAL A 78 -4.33 -4.03 0.01
CA VAL A 78 -3.63 -4.35 1.25
C VAL A 78 -3.93 -5.77 1.68
N GLY A 79 -3.14 -6.33 2.58
CA GLY A 79 -3.42 -7.66 3.09
C GLY A 79 -2.61 -8.06 4.32
N VAL A 80 -3.06 -9.13 4.96
CA VAL A 80 -2.30 -9.82 6.01
C VAL A 80 -2.31 -11.32 5.76
N GLU A 81 -1.23 -11.98 6.13
CA GLU A 81 -1.10 -13.43 6.12
C GLU A 81 -0.43 -13.89 7.41
N PHE A 82 -0.88 -15.00 8.01
CA PHE A 82 -0.25 -15.59 9.19
C PHE A 82 -0.46 -17.11 9.24
N ASP A 83 0.38 -17.80 10.01
CA ASP A 83 0.27 -19.25 10.23
C ASP A 83 -0.72 -19.56 11.37
N THR A 84 -1.08 -20.83 11.54
CA THR A 84 -1.87 -21.28 12.70
C THR A 84 -1.06 -21.21 13.98
N PHE A 85 -1.69 -20.81 15.08
CA PHE A 85 -1.04 -20.73 16.39
C PHE A 85 -2.06 -20.88 17.52
N THR A 86 -1.56 -21.10 18.73
CA THR A 86 -2.37 -21.17 19.95
C THR A 86 -1.84 -20.14 20.93
N ALA A 87 -2.72 -19.23 21.35
CA ALA A 87 -2.42 -18.27 22.41
C ALA A 87 -2.93 -18.81 23.76
N LYS A 88 -2.68 -18.06 24.84
CA LYS A 88 -3.20 -18.34 26.18
C LYS A 88 -4.71 -18.65 26.18
N ASP A 89 -5.48 -17.88 25.41
CA ASP A 89 -6.95 -18.00 25.33
C ASP A 89 -7.44 -18.99 24.26
N GLY A 90 -6.52 -19.79 23.68
CA GLY A 90 -6.84 -20.89 22.77
C GLY A 90 -6.40 -20.65 21.31
N GLU A 91 -6.95 -21.47 20.42
CA GLU A 91 -6.66 -21.43 18.99
C GLU A 91 -7.24 -20.19 18.31
N ASP A 92 -6.58 -19.74 17.24
CA ASP A 92 -7.08 -18.71 16.36
C ASP A 92 -8.24 -19.26 15.49
N ALA A 93 -9.44 -18.71 15.67
CA ALA A 93 -10.67 -19.29 15.16
C ALA A 93 -11.63 -18.27 14.52
N PHE A 94 -11.57 -17.00 14.89
CA PHE A 94 -12.36 -15.93 14.28
C PHE A 94 -11.79 -14.54 14.57
N TRP A 95 -12.15 -13.55 13.76
CA TRP A 95 -11.86 -12.14 14.06
C TRP A 95 -12.84 -11.58 15.07
N ARG A 96 -12.32 -10.76 15.98
CA ARG A 96 -13.08 -9.80 16.78
C ARG A 96 -13.11 -8.44 16.08
N VAL A 97 -12.00 -8.08 15.44
CA VAL A 97 -11.87 -6.89 14.58
C VAL A 97 -11.10 -7.23 13.32
N LEU A 98 -11.61 -6.73 12.19
CA LEU A 98 -10.91 -6.61 10.91
C LEU A 98 -11.24 -5.23 10.34
N LYS A 99 -10.24 -4.38 10.22
CA LYS A 99 -10.38 -2.96 9.82
C LYS A 99 -9.35 -2.60 8.77
N LEU A 100 -9.80 -1.95 7.70
CA LEU A 100 -8.92 -1.20 6.80
C LEU A 100 -8.61 0.14 7.47
N GLU A 101 -7.36 0.35 7.83
CA GLU A 101 -6.86 1.60 8.41
C GLU A 101 -6.08 2.39 7.36
N THR A 102 -6.23 3.71 7.36
CA THR A 102 -5.44 4.60 6.50
C THR A 102 -4.82 5.73 7.32
N GLY A 103 -3.77 6.35 6.81
CA GLY A 103 -3.15 7.56 7.35
C GLY A 103 -3.83 8.85 6.87
N ILE A 104 -4.91 8.76 6.10
CA ILE A 104 -5.63 9.96 5.66
C ILE A 104 -6.37 10.56 6.87
N VAL A 105 -5.84 11.68 7.37
CA VAL A 105 -6.45 12.44 8.47
C VAL A 105 -7.84 12.88 8.06
N ALA A 106 -8.85 12.60 8.88
CA ALA A 106 -10.24 12.90 8.55
C ALA A 106 -10.50 14.42 8.45
N GLU A 107 -9.87 15.20 9.31
CA GLU A 107 -9.94 16.67 9.27
C GLU A 107 -9.24 17.20 8.00
N GLY A 108 -9.97 17.96 7.18
CA GLY A 108 -9.47 18.52 5.92
C GLY A 108 -9.57 17.57 4.71
N HIS A 109 -10.08 16.35 4.90
CA HIS A 109 -10.30 15.35 3.84
C HIS A 109 -11.75 14.88 3.77
N GLU A 110 -12.72 15.77 4.02
CA GLU A 110 -14.15 15.41 4.06
C GLU A 110 -14.69 14.95 2.69
N ASP A 111 -14.03 15.35 1.61
CA ASP A 111 -14.36 14.94 0.24
C ASP A 111 -13.85 13.52 -0.08
N VAL A 112 -12.93 12.97 0.72
CA VAL A 112 -12.33 11.66 0.47
C VAL A 112 -13.34 10.54 0.70
N LYS A 113 -13.38 9.60 -0.24
CA LYS A 113 -14.17 8.39 -0.13
C LYS A 113 -13.35 7.13 -0.33
N ILE A 114 -13.58 6.16 0.54
CA ILE A 114 -13.02 4.81 0.44
C ILE A 114 -14.17 3.84 0.14
N THR A 115 -14.05 3.08 -0.94
CA THR A 115 -14.98 2.01 -1.30
C THR A 115 -14.24 0.69 -1.37
N ILE A 116 -14.80 -0.37 -0.77
CA ILE A 116 -14.24 -1.72 -0.88
C ILE A 116 -14.68 -2.34 -2.21
N ASP A 117 -13.73 -2.59 -3.09
CA ASP A 117 -13.98 -3.20 -4.40
C ASP A 117 -14.04 -4.72 -4.29
N LYS A 118 -13.16 -5.29 -3.46
CA LYS A 118 -13.03 -6.73 -3.27
C LYS A 118 -12.40 -7.06 -1.93
N LEU A 119 -12.89 -8.11 -1.29
CA LEU A 119 -12.23 -8.74 -0.15
C LEU A 119 -12.10 -10.24 -0.42
N THR A 120 -10.91 -10.81 -0.21
CA THR A 120 -10.70 -12.25 -0.21
C THR A 120 -10.22 -12.73 1.16
N VAL A 121 -10.68 -13.92 1.53
CA VAL A 121 -10.18 -14.66 2.70
C VAL A 121 -9.81 -16.06 2.25
N ASP A 122 -8.55 -16.44 2.47
CA ASP A 122 -7.97 -17.70 2.00
C ASP A 122 -8.27 -17.96 0.50
N GLY A 123 -8.25 -16.88 -0.29
CA GLY A 123 -8.54 -16.88 -1.73
C GLY A 123 -10.02 -16.92 -2.12
N LYS A 124 -10.96 -16.96 -1.17
CA LYS A 124 -12.41 -16.90 -1.42
C LYS A 124 -12.91 -15.47 -1.29
N GLU A 125 -13.68 -15.01 -2.27
CA GLU A 125 -14.28 -13.67 -2.23
C GLU A 125 -15.42 -13.59 -1.20
N VAL A 126 -15.47 -12.50 -0.44
CA VAL A 126 -16.50 -12.21 0.55
C VAL A 126 -17.32 -11.01 0.10
N GLU A 127 -18.44 -11.28 -0.56
CA GLU A 127 -19.27 -10.24 -1.23
C GLU A 127 -19.83 -9.18 -0.27
N GLY A 128 -20.12 -9.55 0.98
CA GLY A 128 -20.69 -8.63 1.98
C GLY A 128 -19.81 -7.39 2.25
N ALA A 129 -18.48 -7.55 2.09
CA ALA A 129 -17.50 -6.48 2.30
C ALA A 129 -17.71 -5.26 1.39
N LYS A 130 -18.29 -5.42 0.19
CA LYS A 130 -18.59 -4.31 -0.74
C LYS A 130 -19.61 -3.31 -0.19
N SER A 131 -20.36 -3.71 0.83
CA SER A 131 -21.33 -2.82 1.51
C SER A 131 -20.72 -2.05 2.68
N ALA A 132 -19.44 -2.28 2.99
CA ALA A 132 -18.76 -1.62 4.09
C ALA A 132 -18.69 -0.11 3.87
N VAL A 133 -18.97 0.65 4.93
CA VAL A 133 -19.04 2.11 4.87
C VAL A 133 -17.83 2.70 5.59
N GLN A 134 -17.26 3.75 5.00
CA GLN A 134 -16.18 4.50 5.65
C GLN A 134 -16.66 5.18 6.93
N MET A 135 -15.74 5.37 7.85
CA MET A 135 -15.94 6.11 9.08
C MET A 135 -14.63 6.75 9.52
N ASN A 136 -14.68 7.49 10.62
CA ASN A 136 -13.49 8.08 11.23
C ASN A 136 -13.22 7.35 12.54
N SER A 137 -11.97 6.97 12.78
CA SER A 137 -11.56 6.35 14.04
C SER A 137 -10.13 6.73 14.39
N LYS A 138 -9.81 6.62 15.68
CA LYS A 138 -8.45 6.80 16.17
C LYS A 138 -7.72 5.46 16.13
N PRO A 139 -6.42 5.42 15.82
CA PRO A 139 -5.62 4.23 16.01
C PRO A 139 -5.64 3.86 17.49
N GLU A 140 -5.69 2.56 17.78
CA GLU A 140 -5.49 2.11 19.16
C GLU A 140 -4.05 2.47 19.61
N ALA A 141 -3.92 2.99 20.83
CA ALA A 141 -2.60 3.26 21.39
C ALA A 141 -1.81 1.95 21.50
N SER A 142 -0.56 1.97 21.05
CA SER A 142 0.35 0.84 21.27
C SER A 142 0.85 0.91 22.71
N ASP A 143 0.73 -0.19 23.46
CA ASP A 143 1.26 -0.35 24.82
C ASP A 143 2.79 -0.64 24.84
N ASP A 144 3.48 -0.34 23.73
CA ASP A 144 4.94 -0.35 23.51
C ASP A 144 5.54 -1.69 23.01
N TYR A 145 5.81 -1.77 21.70
CA TYR A 145 6.71 -2.72 21.04
C TYR A 145 7.25 -2.04 19.76
N ASP A 146 8.51 -1.63 19.79
CA ASP A 146 9.25 -0.80 18.80
C ASP A 146 8.78 -0.97 17.34
N ASP A 147 8.06 0.04 16.84
CA ASP A 147 7.90 0.33 15.43
C ASP A 147 7.61 1.82 15.24
N GLN A 148 7.93 2.32 14.05
CA GLN A 148 7.79 3.72 13.69
C GLN A 148 6.38 4.24 14.00
N THR A 149 6.29 5.44 14.59
CA THR A 149 5.00 6.14 14.74
C THR A 149 4.55 6.64 13.37
N LEU A 150 3.80 5.80 12.65
CA LEU A 150 3.18 6.16 11.38
C LEU A 150 1.95 7.05 11.60
N LEU A 151 1.18 6.78 12.66
CA LEU A 151 -0.09 7.45 12.99
C LEU A 151 -0.11 7.98 14.43
N ASP A 152 -0.71 9.15 14.63
CA ASP A 152 -0.97 9.75 15.95
C ASP A 152 -2.26 9.19 16.56
N TYR A 153 -2.17 8.52 17.70
CA TYR A 153 -3.32 7.91 18.41
C TYR A 153 -4.38 8.93 18.88
N LYS A 154 -4.08 10.23 18.83
CA LYS A 154 -5.06 11.29 19.16
C LYS A 154 -5.87 11.75 17.97
N THR A 155 -5.36 11.49 16.76
CA THR A 155 -5.91 11.96 15.49
C THR A 155 -6.92 10.97 14.95
N GLU A 156 -8.00 11.49 14.38
CA GLU A 156 -8.98 10.67 13.67
C GLU A 156 -8.56 10.52 12.21
N TYR A 157 -8.56 9.27 11.74
CA TYR A 157 -8.25 8.92 10.36
C TYR A 157 -9.46 8.28 9.70
N ILE A 158 -9.51 8.35 8.37
CA ILE A 158 -10.52 7.66 7.57
C ILE A 158 -10.21 6.16 7.58
N VAL A 159 -11.18 5.35 7.97
CA VAL A 159 -11.08 3.89 8.08
C VAL A 159 -12.32 3.21 7.50
N VAL A 160 -12.24 1.91 7.27
CA VAL A 160 -13.41 1.06 6.96
C VAL A 160 -13.36 -0.16 7.87
N GLU A 161 -14.32 -0.29 8.78
CA GLU A 161 -14.47 -1.49 9.59
C GLU A 161 -15.24 -2.55 8.80
N LEU A 162 -14.60 -3.70 8.55
CA LEU A 162 -15.20 -4.82 7.80
C LEU A 162 -15.94 -5.77 8.75
N PHE A 163 -15.34 -5.98 9.92
CA PHE A 163 -15.91 -6.68 11.06
C PHE A 163 -15.44 -6.01 12.35
N ASN A 164 -16.35 -5.70 13.26
CA ASN A 164 -16.04 -5.28 14.62
C ASN A 164 -17.12 -5.82 15.55
N GLU A 165 -16.74 -6.68 16.49
CA GLU A 165 -17.72 -7.31 17.41
C GLU A 165 -18.41 -6.29 18.33
N TRP A 166 -17.72 -5.19 18.63
CA TRP A 166 -18.18 -4.12 19.53
C TRP A 166 -18.92 -3.00 18.80
N ASN A 167 -18.89 -2.99 17.48
CA ASN A 167 -19.65 -2.06 16.66
C ASN A 167 -20.68 -2.82 15.79
N PRO A 168 -21.97 -2.81 16.15
CA PRO A 168 -22.99 -3.57 15.43
C PRO A 168 -23.19 -3.10 13.98
N ASP A 169 -22.85 -1.86 13.65
CA ASP A 169 -22.97 -1.30 12.31
C ASP A 169 -21.83 -1.76 11.38
N SER A 170 -20.78 -2.35 11.94
CA SER A 170 -19.57 -2.79 11.25
C SER A 170 -19.44 -4.31 11.19
N LYS A 171 -20.46 -5.00 10.65
CA LYS A 171 -20.51 -6.46 10.51
C LYS A 171 -20.83 -6.85 9.07
N TYR A 172 -19.99 -6.41 8.15
CA TYR A 172 -20.18 -6.61 6.71
C TYR A 172 -19.76 -7.99 6.22
N ILE A 173 -18.91 -8.68 6.99
CA ILE A 173 -18.53 -10.09 6.76
C ILE A 173 -19.03 -10.97 7.91
N ALA A 174 -19.22 -12.26 7.66
CA ALA A 174 -19.62 -13.19 8.72
C ALA A 174 -18.40 -13.71 9.49
N SER A 175 -18.57 -14.03 10.78
CA SER A 175 -17.50 -14.68 11.55
C SER A 175 -17.10 -16.04 10.95
N SER A 176 -17.99 -16.70 10.22
CA SER A 176 -17.70 -17.93 9.48
C SER A 176 -16.82 -17.75 8.26
N ASP A 177 -16.64 -16.51 7.78
CA ASP A 177 -15.74 -16.20 6.68
C ASP A 177 -14.28 -16.11 7.16
N TYR A 178 -14.00 -16.44 8.43
CA TYR A 178 -12.66 -16.47 9.02
C TYR A 178 -11.62 -17.22 8.19
N GLY A 179 -10.42 -16.64 8.13
CA GLY A 179 -9.23 -17.23 7.54
C GLY A 179 -7.98 -16.41 7.85
N ARG A 180 -6.85 -16.88 7.35
CA ARG A 180 -5.52 -16.38 7.77
C ARG A 180 -4.81 -15.59 6.69
N LYS A 181 -5.27 -15.65 5.45
CA LYS A 181 -4.82 -14.80 4.35
C LYS A 181 -5.96 -13.88 3.91
N VAL A 182 -5.85 -12.60 4.23
CA VAL A 182 -6.86 -11.59 3.91
C VAL A 182 -6.27 -10.59 2.93
N GLU A 183 -6.98 -10.30 1.84
CA GLU A 183 -6.63 -9.23 0.91
C GLU A 183 -7.84 -8.33 0.67
N VAL A 184 -7.64 -7.02 0.73
CA VAL A 184 -8.67 -6.01 0.53
C VAL A 184 -8.22 -5.08 -0.59
N THR A 185 -8.95 -5.11 -1.69
CA THR A 185 -8.84 -4.13 -2.77
C THR A 185 -9.87 -3.04 -2.55
N PHE A 186 -9.44 -1.79 -2.55
CA PHE A 186 -10.28 -0.62 -2.32
C PHE A 186 -9.92 0.52 -3.26
N THR A 187 -10.90 1.38 -3.51
CA THR A 187 -10.72 2.60 -4.30
C THR A 187 -10.81 3.82 -3.41
N VAL A 188 -9.83 4.71 -3.54
CA VAL A 188 -9.80 6.05 -2.96
C VAL A 188 -10.22 7.06 -4.02
N THR A 189 -11.13 7.96 -3.67
CA THR A 189 -11.52 9.11 -4.51
C THR A 189 -11.58 10.39 -3.70
N GLY A 190 -11.44 11.54 -4.34
CA GLY A 190 -11.55 12.85 -3.68
C GLY A 190 -10.31 13.24 -2.86
N LEU A 191 -9.24 12.45 -2.92
CA LEU A 191 -7.95 12.80 -2.35
C LEU A 191 -7.30 13.82 -3.28
N LYS A 192 -7.43 15.10 -2.90
CA LYS A 192 -6.78 16.19 -3.61
C LYS A 192 -5.27 15.93 -3.59
N ALA A 193 -4.64 16.02 -4.75
CA ALA A 193 -3.18 16.11 -4.78
C ALA A 193 -2.79 17.26 -3.84
N ALA A 194 -1.81 17.03 -2.98
CA ALA A 194 -1.22 18.11 -2.20
C ALA A 194 -0.92 19.26 -3.18
N GLU A 195 -1.44 20.46 -2.90
CA GLU A 195 -1.05 21.67 -3.65
C GLU A 195 0.43 21.94 -3.35
N GLY A 196 1.31 21.18 -3.97
CA GLY A 196 2.70 21.53 -4.10
C GLY A 196 2.76 22.70 -5.05
N GLU A 197 3.31 23.81 -4.55
CA GLU A 197 3.72 24.98 -5.32
C GLU A 197 4.13 24.54 -6.72
N ALA A 198 3.39 25.00 -7.74
CA ALA A 198 3.87 24.89 -9.11
C ALA A 198 5.32 25.39 -9.09
N PRO A 199 6.31 24.65 -9.64
CA PRO A 199 7.62 25.23 -9.82
C PRO A 199 7.36 26.51 -10.60
N SER A 200 7.78 27.65 -10.05
CA SER A 200 7.77 28.92 -10.79
C SER A 200 8.55 28.63 -12.06
N GLY A 201 7.82 28.38 -13.14
CA GLY A 201 8.36 28.07 -14.42
C GLY A 201 8.91 29.36 -14.97
N ASP A 202 10.09 29.74 -14.53
CA ASP A 202 10.94 30.60 -15.34
C ASP A 202 11.21 29.80 -16.62
N ALA A 203 10.41 30.14 -17.63
CA ALA A 203 10.53 29.65 -18.99
C ALA A 203 11.91 30.08 -19.51
N THR A 204 12.93 29.25 -19.26
CA THR A 204 14.19 29.37 -19.98
C THR A 204 13.94 28.78 -21.37
N GLU A 205 13.78 29.68 -22.32
CA GLU A 205 13.62 29.46 -23.75
C GLU A 205 14.65 28.43 -24.25
N ALA A 206 14.17 27.32 -24.81
CA ALA A 206 15.02 26.37 -25.51
C ALA A 206 15.57 27.03 -26.80
N PRO A 207 16.85 26.86 -27.17
CA PRO A 207 17.36 27.45 -28.39
C PRO A 207 16.66 26.84 -29.60
N ALA A 208 16.11 27.71 -30.45
CA ALA A 208 15.45 27.36 -31.70
C ALA A 208 16.37 26.48 -32.58
N GLY A 209 15.78 25.42 -33.13
CA GLY A 209 16.44 24.57 -34.11
C GLY A 209 16.80 25.36 -35.37
N THR A 210 18.03 25.20 -35.85
CA THR A 210 18.44 25.61 -37.19
C THR A 210 18.57 24.40 -38.09
N THR A 211 17.82 24.45 -39.17
CA THR A 211 17.86 23.59 -40.36
C THR A 211 19.24 23.55 -41.01
N GLY A 212 19.62 22.37 -41.51
CA GLY A 212 20.74 22.19 -42.43
C GLY A 212 20.76 20.76 -42.98
N ALA A 213 20.34 20.60 -44.24
CA ALA A 213 20.40 19.35 -44.98
C ALA A 213 21.69 19.26 -45.82
N GLN A 214 22.09 18.01 -46.08
CA GLN A 214 22.89 17.48 -47.21
C GLN A 214 24.43 17.41 -47.07
N GLY A 215 24.95 16.19 -47.31
CA GLY A 215 26.36 15.90 -47.61
C GLY A 215 26.69 14.41 -47.54
N ASP A 216 26.59 13.72 -48.67
CA ASP A 216 26.83 12.28 -48.88
C ASP A 216 28.33 11.90 -48.99
N VAL A 217 28.56 10.58 -49.02
CA VAL A 217 29.60 9.74 -49.64
C VAL A 217 30.79 9.19 -48.85
N ASN A 218 30.81 7.83 -48.85
CA ASN A 218 31.95 6.91 -49.04
C ASN A 218 32.66 6.26 -47.84
N LYS A 219 32.18 5.05 -47.50
CA LYS A 219 32.87 3.72 -47.64
C LYS A 219 32.89 2.87 -46.36
N PRO A 220 32.62 1.54 -46.46
CA PRO A 220 32.48 0.63 -45.31
C PRO A 220 33.79 -0.09 -44.96
N SER A 221 33.90 -0.54 -43.70
CA SER A 221 34.54 -1.82 -43.32
C SER A 221 34.30 -2.09 -41.83
N THR A 222 33.49 -3.10 -41.50
CA THR A 222 33.93 -4.40 -40.93
C THR A 222 34.66 -4.30 -39.58
N ASP A 223 33.94 -4.60 -38.50
CA ASP A 223 34.46 -5.60 -37.57
C ASP A 223 33.35 -6.42 -36.90
N LYS A 224 33.58 -7.73 -36.94
CA LYS A 224 32.74 -8.81 -36.43
C LYS A 224 33.04 -8.97 -34.94
N GLY A 225 32.02 -9.09 -34.09
CA GLY A 225 32.28 -9.37 -32.67
C GLY A 225 31.11 -9.52 -31.71
N GLN A 226 29.86 -9.32 -32.13
CA GLN A 226 28.72 -9.74 -31.30
C GLN A 226 28.59 -11.27 -31.36
N PRO A 227 28.39 -11.92 -30.20
CA PRO A 227 27.20 -12.74 -30.07
C PRO A 227 26.19 -12.03 -29.17
N ASN A 228 25.06 -11.67 -29.78
CA ASN A 228 23.80 -11.54 -29.07
C ASN A 228 23.49 -12.90 -28.43
N THR A 229 23.65 -13.02 -27.11
CA THR A 229 22.95 -14.04 -26.33
C THR A 229 21.81 -13.37 -25.61
N GLY A 230 20.64 -13.37 -26.26
CA GLY A 230 19.39 -13.16 -25.56
C GLY A 230 19.20 -14.29 -24.56
N VAL A 231 19.03 -13.94 -23.29
CA VAL A 231 18.41 -14.80 -22.28
C VAL A 231 17.60 -13.90 -21.36
N GLU A 232 16.32 -14.23 -21.32
CA GLU A 232 15.28 -13.76 -20.42
C GLU A 232 15.72 -13.98 -18.96
N GLY A 233 15.82 -12.89 -18.19
CA GLY A 233 16.08 -12.94 -16.76
C GLY A 233 14.99 -12.17 -16.04
N VAL A 234 14.06 -12.90 -15.42
CA VAL A 234 13.04 -12.40 -14.51
C VAL A 234 13.73 -11.61 -13.39
N ALA A 235 13.51 -10.30 -13.34
CA ALA A 235 13.95 -9.48 -12.22
C ALA A 235 12.93 -9.62 -11.08
N VAL A 236 13.31 -10.37 -10.05
CA VAL A 236 12.74 -10.26 -8.71
C VAL A 236 13.14 -8.88 -8.19
N VAL A 237 12.17 -7.97 -8.03
CA VAL A 237 12.42 -6.67 -7.38
C VAL A 237 12.19 -6.85 -5.88
N ALA A 238 13.29 -7.06 -5.14
CA ALA A 238 13.34 -6.79 -3.72
C ALA A 238 13.70 -5.30 -3.54
N GLY A 239 12.72 -4.48 -3.13
CA GLY A 239 12.92 -3.07 -2.84
C GLY A 239 13.54 -2.86 -1.46
N LEU A 240 14.87 -2.70 -1.40
CA LEU A 240 15.58 -2.14 -0.26
C LEU A 240 15.54 -0.60 -0.36
N ALA A 241 14.83 0.06 0.55
CA ALA A 241 14.89 1.51 0.69
C ALA A 241 16.10 1.92 1.56
N VAL A 242 17.01 2.69 0.99
CA VAL A 242 18.15 3.31 1.67
C VAL A 242 17.67 4.63 2.30
N LEU A 243 17.75 4.74 3.62
CA LEU A 243 17.48 5.99 4.35
C LEU A 243 18.59 7.02 4.07
N ALA A 244 18.26 8.11 3.38
CA ALA A 244 19.12 9.27 3.25
C ALA A 244 18.90 10.21 4.44
N THR A 245 19.89 10.30 5.33
CA THR A 245 19.95 11.27 6.43
C THR A 245 20.22 12.68 5.87
N GLY A 246 19.20 13.54 5.88
CA GLY A 246 19.31 14.94 5.53
C GLY A 246 19.83 15.79 6.70
N ALA A 247 21.01 16.38 6.55
CA ALA A 247 21.60 17.30 7.52
C ALA A 247 20.80 18.63 7.58
N VAL A 248 20.31 18.99 8.76
CA VAL A 248 19.72 20.32 9.01
C VAL A 248 20.83 21.32 9.31
N VAL A 249 21.02 22.28 8.40
CA VAL A 249 21.87 23.46 8.64
C VAL A 249 21.03 24.54 9.32
N ILE A 250 21.21 24.73 10.63
CA ILE A 250 20.65 25.88 11.35
C ILE A 250 21.56 27.09 11.15
N ALA A 251 21.12 28.05 10.33
CA ALA A 251 21.72 29.37 10.25
C ALA A 251 21.37 30.19 11.51
N LYS A 252 22.25 30.24 12.50
CA LYS A 252 22.12 31.12 13.67
C LYS A 252 22.51 32.55 13.29
N LYS A 253 21.50 33.43 13.18
CA LYS A 253 21.67 34.87 12.97
C LYS A 253 22.22 35.52 14.25
N ARG A 254 23.33 36.24 14.14
CA ARG A 254 23.95 37.02 15.22
C ARG A 254 23.03 38.17 15.67
N LYS A 255 22.87 38.33 16.98
CA LYS A 255 22.98 39.62 17.68
C LYS A 255 23.83 39.38 18.93
#